data_AF-A0A9P6QSR7-F1
#
_entry.id   AF-A0A9P6QSR7-F1
#
_cell.length_a   1.000
_cell.length_b   1.000
_cell.length_c   1.000
_cell.angle_alpha   90.00
_cell.angle_beta   90.00
_cell.angle_gamma   90.00
#
_symmetry.space_group_name_H-M   'P 1'
#
loop_
_entity.id
_entity.type
_entity.pdbx_description
1 polymer ?
#
loop_
_entity_poly.entity_id
_entity_poly.type
_entity_poly.pdbx_seq_one_letter_code
_entity_poly.pdbx_strand_id
1 'polypeptide(L)'
;MPSSNSTPVQSIAAATSGPITAGPALIPSEGAPSSTIPVVTRERQGSFGGAAKKAKVLKPFNTANIKILLLENVNETAVSALRDQGYQVETYAKALGEEDLIAKIKDVHCIGIRSKTKLTKRVLDAAEKLGVIGCFCIGTNQVDLEHAASKGIAVFNSPFSNSRSVAELVIAEIVLLSRQLGDRNKEMHQGIWSKVSANCYEIRGKTLGIVGYGHIGSQLSVLAESMGMRVLFYDVVPLMPLGTSKQVHTLSDLLTEADFVTLHVPETEDTKNMIGEHELNQMKQGSFLINASRGTIVQIPALAKALRSGHLGGAAVDVFPKEPAANGKFF
;
A
#
# COMPACT_ATOMS: atom_id res chain seq x y z
N MET A 1 47.22 22.75 -41.13
CA MET A 1 47.89 23.83 -41.88
C MET A 1 46.86 24.41 -42.84
N PRO A 2 46.74 25.74 -42.90
CA PRO A 2 45.76 26.50 -42.09
C PRO A 2 44.95 27.50 -42.97
N SER A 3 43.91 28.19 -42.52
CA SER A 3 43.94 29.40 -41.67
C SER A 3 42.50 29.97 -41.68
N SER A 4 41.80 30.05 -40.55
CA SER A 4 41.80 31.07 -39.49
C SER A 4 41.06 32.36 -39.83
N ASN A 5 40.00 32.65 -39.07
CA ASN A 5 39.84 33.97 -38.46
C ASN A 5 39.14 33.86 -37.10
N SER A 6 39.91 34.28 -36.08
CA SER A 6 39.58 34.62 -34.69
C SER A 6 38.76 35.91 -34.64
N THR A 7 38.00 36.31 -33.60
CA THR A 7 38.29 36.61 -32.17
C THR A 7 37.02 37.36 -31.63
N PRO A 8 36.87 37.78 -30.35
CA PRO A 8 37.18 37.16 -29.06
C PRO A 8 36.01 37.18 -28.02
N VAL A 9 36.15 36.31 -27.03
CA VAL A 9 35.86 36.40 -25.57
C VAL A 9 35.13 37.65 -25.02
N GLN A 10 34.05 37.42 -24.24
CA GLN A 10 33.79 38.15 -22.99
C GLN A 10 33.14 37.24 -21.93
N SER A 11 33.88 37.06 -20.84
CA SER A 11 33.46 36.46 -19.57
C SER A 11 32.65 37.46 -18.74
N ILE A 12 31.60 37.02 -18.06
CA ILE A 12 31.03 37.75 -16.91
C ILE A 12 31.06 36.82 -15.70
N ALA A 13 31.60 37.39 -14.63
CA ALA A 13 32.14 36.75 -13.46
C ALA A 13 31.10 36.48 -12.37
N ALA A 14 31.50 35.57 -11.49
CA ALA A 14 30.87 35.26 -10.22
C ALA A 14 30.70 36.51 -9.35
N ALA A 15 29.52 36.64 -8.73
CA ALA A 15 29.29 37.60 -7.66
C ALA A 15 29.93 37.05 -6.38
N THR A 16 31.09 37.59 -6.03
CA THR A 16 31.79 37.41 -4.77
C THR A 16 31.14 38.25 -3.66
N SER A 17 31.19 37.66 -2.47
CA SER A 17 30.89 38.24 -1.17
C SER A 17 31.76 39.48 -0.86
N GLY A 18 31.13 40.48 -0.25
CA GLY A 18 31.75 41.68 0.33
C GLY A 18 30.96 42.15 1.56
N PRO A 19 31.58 42.89 2.49
CA PRO A 19 31.43 42.64 3.93
C PRO A 19 30.38 43.52 4.62
N ILE A 20 29.72 42.94 5.63
CA ILE A 20 28.86 43.66 6.58
C ILE A 20 29.75 44.31 7.65
N THR A 21 29.44 45.58 7.90
CA THR A 21 30.15 46.57 8.71
C THR A 21 30.29 46.21 10.19
N ALA A 22 31.48 46.49 10.73
CA ALA A 22 31.85 46.38 12.14
C ALA A 22 31.25 47.53 12.99
N GLY A 23 30.68 47.18 14.15
CA GLY A 23 30.35 48.14 15.22
C GLY A 23 31.59 48.49 16.07
N PRO A 24 31.61 49.65 16.75
CA PRO A 24 32.83 50.21 17.31
C PRO A 24 33.28 49.53 18.60
N ALA A 25 34.60 49.36 18.70
CA ALA A 25 35.33 48.81 19.84
C ALA A 25 35.38 49.79 21.02
N LEU A 26 35.22 49.26 22.24
CA LEU A 26 35.50 49.97 23.49
C LEU A 26 36.90 49.61 23.99
N ILE A 27 37.66 50.65 24.30
CA ILE A 27 39.06 50.70 24.73
C ILE A 27 39.19 50.22 26.20
N PRO A 28 40.23 49.46 26.59
CA PRO A 28 40.41 49.00 27.96
C PRO A 28 41.10 50.06 28.83
N SER A 29 40.64 50.23 30.08
CA SER A 29 41.31 51.03 31.11
C SER A 29 42.21 50.14 31.99
N GLU A 30 43.48 50.51 32.14
CA GLU A 30 44.48 49.85 32.98
C GLU A 30 44.43 50.25 34.48
N GLY A 31 44.73 49.26 35.34
CA GLY A 31 45.32 49.39 36.70
C GLY A 31 44.33 49.45 37.88
N ALA A 32 44.40 48.68 38.97
CA ALA A 32 45.26 47.61 39.54
C ALA A 32 44.52 47.08 40.83
N PRO A 33 45.04 46.19 41.71
CA PRO A 33 46.05 45.13 41.62
C PRO A 33 45.54 43.71 42.03
N SER A 34 46.43 42.74 41.87
CA SER A 34 46.34 41.31 42.19
C SER A 34 45.86 40.95 43.61
N SER A 35 44.96 39.96 43.71
CA SER A 35 44.82 39.10 44.89
C SER A 35 44.77 37.62 44.45
N THR A 36 45.84 36.90 44.74
CA THR A 36 46.01 35.46 44.51
C THR A 36 45.10 34.67 45.46
N ILE A 37 44.13 33.94 44.91
CA ILE A 37 43.42 32.86 45.61
C ILE A 37 43.63 31.58 44.79
N PRO A 38 44.13 30.48 45.37
CA PRO A 38 44.30 29.23 44.64
C PRO A 38 42.91 28.66 44.31
N VAL A 39 42.63 28.48 43.02
CA VAL A 39 41.44 27.73 42.59
C VAL A 39 41.68 26.26 42.90
N VAL A 40 41.18 25.81 44.05
CA VAL A 40 40.97 24.39 44.31
C VAL A 40 39.81 23.95 43.41
N THR A 41 40.11 23.25 42.32
CA THR A 41 39.11 22.59 41.49
C THR A 41 38.43 21.50 42.32
N ARG A 42 37.32 21.87 42.95
CA ARG A 42 36.43 20.92 43.61
C ARG A 42 35.62 20.24 42.50
N GLU A 43 35.99 19.03 42.12
CA GLU A 43 35.15 18.20 41.25
C GLU A 43 33.76 18.08 41.89
N ARG A 44 32.76 18.69 41.25
CA ARG A 44 31.36 18.41 41.56
C ARG A 44 31.09 16.97 41.10
N GLN A 45 31.11 16.02 42.03
CA GLN A 45 30.40 14.76 41.83
C GLN A 45 28.91 15.10 41.69
N GLY A 46 28.45 15.20 40.44
CA GLY A 46 27.04 15.23 40.13
C GLY A 46 26.42 13.90 40.54
N SER A 47 25.46 13.93 41.45
CA SER A 47 24.72 12.76 41.94
C SER A 47 23.73 12.17 40.92
N PHE A 48 24.07 12.20 39.63
CA PHE A 48 23.24 11.70 38.52
C PHE A 48 23.94 10.59 37.72
N GLY A 49 24.70 9.73 38.42
CA GLY A 49 25.29 8.51 37.87
C GLY A 49 24.38 7.29 37.93
N GLY A 50 23.06 7.47 37.88
CA GLY A 50 22.11 6.36 37.78
C GLY A 50 21.67 6.20 36.33
N ALA A 51 22.01 5.07 35.69
CA ALA A 51 21.42 4.70 34.41
C ALA A 51 19.89 4.89 34.51
N ALA A 52 19.32 5.68 33.60
CA ALA A 52 17.88 5.93 33.58
C ALA A 52 17.17 4.57 33.55
N LYS A 53 16.56 4.17 34.68
CA LYS A 53 15.75 2.97 34.73
C LYS A 53 14.67 3.15 33.66
N LYS A 54 14.66 2.28 32.64
CA LYS A 54 13.56 2.20 31.67
C LYS A 54 12.27 2.31 32.46
N ALA A 55 11.42 3.27 32.12
CA ALA A 55 10.14 3.46 32.77
C ALA A 55 9.43 2.10 32.80
N LYS A 56 9.10 1.62 34.00
CA LYS A 56 8.30 0.40 34.15
C LYS A 56 6.96 0.70 33.49
N VAL A 57 6.75 0.15 32.29
CA VAL A 57 5.44 0.11 31.66
C VAL A 57 4.54 -0.62 32.63
N LEU A 58 3.63 0.10 33.28
CA LEU A 58 2.62 -0.49 34.15
C LEU A 58 1.75 -1.36 33.26
N LYS A 59 1.89 -2.68 33.36
CA LYS A 59 0.99 -3.64 32.70
C LYS A 59 -0.19 -3.88 33.65
N PRO A 60 -1.40 -3.37 33.34
CA PRO A 60 -2.53 -3.39 34.28
C PRO A 60 -3.13 -4.78 34.51
N PHE A 61 -2.67 -5.82 33.81
CA PHE A 61 -3.12 -7.19 33.97
C PHE A 61 -1.99 -8.20 33.73
N ASN A 62 -2.13 -9.41 34.28
CA ASN A 62 -1.17 -10.49 34.10
C ASN A 62 -1.25 -11.06 32.67
N THR A 63 -0.36 -10.59 31.79
CA THR A 63 -0.27 -11.01 30.39
C THR A 63 0.11 -12.48 30.22
N ALA A 64 0.73 -13.09 31.24
CA ALA A 64 1.22 -14.46 31.17
C ALA A 64 0.11 -15.50 31.05
N ASN A 65 -1.15 -15.15 31.36
CA ASN A 65 -2.29 -16.08 31.26
C ASN A 65 -3.07 -15.95 29.94
N ILE A 66 -2.73 -14.97 29.09
CA ILE A 66 -3.42 -14.72 27.83
C ILE A 66 -2.74 -15.51 26.72
N LYS A 67 -3.51 -16.42 26.12
CA LYS A 67 -3.10 -17.26 25.00
C LYS A 67 -3.53 -16.64 23.68
N ILE A 68 -2.57 -16.46 22.78
CA ILE A 68 -2.76 -15.93 21.43
C ILE A 68 -2.40 -17.01 20.42
N LEU A 69 -3.35 -17.39 19.58
CA LEU A 69 -3.16 -18.34 18.50
C LEU A 69 -3.02 -17.60 17.17
N LEU A 70 -1.88 -17.72 16.49
CA LEU A 70 -1.65 -17.10 15.19
C LEU A 70 -1.54 -18.19 14.12
N LEU A 71 -2.39 -18.12 13.10
CA LEU A 71 -2.48 -19.10 12.02
C LEU A 71 -1.99 -18.49 10.69
N GLU A 72 -1.64 -19.34 9.74
CA GLU A 72 -1.31 -18.96 8.36
C GLU A 72 -0.02 -18.11 8.22
N ASN A 73 0.99 -18.42 9.04
CA ASN A 73 2.33 -17.82 8.97
C ASN A 73 2.30 -16.29 9.01
N VAL A 74 1.73 -15.73 10.08
CA VAL A 74 1.79 -14.30 10.38
C VAL A 74 3.25 -13.86 10.50
N ASN A 75 3.57 -12.65 10.03
CA ASN A 75 4.93 -12.11 10.02
C ASN A 75 5.57 -12.14 11.42
N GLU A 76 6.85 -12.51 11.49
CA GLU A 76 7.62 -12.65 12.74
C GLU A 76 7.68 -11.36 13.57
N THR A 77 7.57 -10.19 12.92
CA THR A 77 7.52 -8.89 13.61
C THR A 77 6.31 -8.83 14.56
N ALA A 78 5.14 -9.31 14.13
CA ALA A 78 3.94 -9.33 14.97
C ALA A 78 4.05 -10.37 16.09
N VAL A 79 4.63 -11.54 15.78
CA VAL A 79 4.90 -12.59 16.77
C VAL A 79 5.83 -12.08 17.87
N SER A 80 6.92 -11.43 17.48
CA SER A 80 7.92 -10.86 18.39
C SER A 80 7.32 -9.75 19.23
N ALA A 81 6.57 -8.82 18.62
CA ALA A 81 5.90 -7.74 19.35
C ALA A 81 4.94 -8.27 20.44
N LEU A 82 4.19 -9.34 20.16
CA LEU A 82 3.30 -9.95 21.16
C LEU A 82 4.08 -10.71 22.26
N ARG A 83 5.15 -11.42 21.90
CA ARG A 83 6.02 -12.11 22.88
C ARG A 83 6.75 -11.13 23.78
N ASP A 84 7.23 -10.01 23.25
CA ASP A 84 7.89 -8.94 24.02
C ASP A 84 6.94 -8.28 25.03
N GLN A 85 5.64 -8.27 24.72
CA GLN A 85 4.60 -7.86 25.66
C GLN A 85 4.26 -8.94 26.71
N GLY A 86 4.85 -10.13 26.63
CA GLY A 86 4.71 -11.20 27.62
C GLY A 86 3.44 -12.03 27.46
N TYR A 87 2.89 -12.11 26.25
CA TYR A 87 1.78 -12.99 25.90
C TYR A 87 2.27 -14.40 25.54
N GLN A 88 1.44 -15.42 25.76
CA GLN A 88 1.72 -16.78 25.26
C GLN A 88 1.29 -16.87 23.80
N VAL A 89 2.25 -16.92 22.86
CA VAL A 89 1.97 -16.92 21.42
C VAL A 89 2.30 -18.28 20.78
N GLU A 90 1.26 -18.96 20.31
CA GLU A 90 1.35 -20.20 19.53
C GLU A 90 1.15 -19.89 18.05
N THR A 91 2.05 -20.37 17.19
CA THR A 91 2.06 -20.03 15.75
C THR A 91 1.98 -21.28 14.89
N TYR A 92 1.13 -21.25 13.85
CA TYR A 92 1.04 -22.31 12.85
C TYR A 92 1.26 -21.77 11.44
N ALA A 93 2.02 -22.51 10.64
CA ALA A 93 2.32 -22.13 9.26
C ALA A 93 1.12 -22.27 8.31
N LYS A 94 0.19 -23.18 8.61
CA LYS A 94 -0.98 -23.51 7.78
C LYS A 94 -2.28 -23.13 8.48
N ALA A 95 -3.34 -23.02 7.71
CA ALA A 95 -4.70 -23.01 8.26
C ALA A 95 -5.00 -24.39 8.87
N LEU A 96 -5.75 -24.39 9.97
CA LEU A 96 -6.24 -25.60 10.62
C LEU A 96 -7.59 -25.99 10.01
N GLY A 97 -7.88 -27.30 9.98
CA GLY A 97 -9.22 -27.78 9.67
C GLY A 97 -10.21 -27.38 10.77
N GLU A 98 -11.51 -27.40 10.47
CA GLU A 98 -12.54 -26.93 11.40
C GLU A 98 -12.50 -27.68 12.75
N GLU A 99 -12.36 -29.01 12.74
CA GLU A 99 -12.34 -29.83 13.96
C GLU A 99 -11.07 -29.59 14.80
N ASP A 100 -9.90 -29.47 14.17
CA ASP A 100 -8.63 -29.14 14.85
C ASP A 100 -8.68 -27.73 15.45
N LEU A 101 -9.30 -26.79 14.72
CA LEU A 101 -9.48 -25.42 15.16
C LEU A 101 -10.43 -25.36 16.37
N ILE A 102 -11.53 -26.11 16.36
CA ILE A 102 -12.47 -26.24 17.48
C ILE A 102 -11.75 -26.79 18.73
N ALA A 103 -10.89 -27.79 18.58
CA ALA A 103 -10.14 -28.35 19.71
C ALA A 103 -9.17 -27.32 20.31
N LYS A 104 -8.51 -26.52 19.47
CA LYS A 104 -7.49 -25.54 19.88
C LYS A 104 -8.06 -24.22 20.37
N ILE A 105 -9.22 -23.77 19.91
CA ILE A 105 -9.73 -22.43 20.22
C ILE A 105 -10.35 -22.32 21.63
N LYS A 106 -10.63 -23.44 22.30
CA LYS A 106 -11.33 -23.50 23.60
C LYS A 106 -10.70 -22.62 24.67
N ASP A 107 -9.36 -22.62 24.76
CA ASP A 107 -8.60 -21.90 25.80
C ASP A 107 -7.86 -20.66 25.28
N VAL A 108 -8.13 -20.27 24.03
CA VAL A 108 -7.51 -19.12 23.36
C VAL A 108 -8.28 -17.85 23.66
N HIS A 109 -7.56 -16.78 23.97
CA HIS A 109 -8.14 -15.46 24.28
C HIS A 109 -8.14 -14.53 23.06
N CYS A 110 -7.15 -14.70 22.19
CA CYS A 110 -7.02 -13.93 20.94
C CYS A 110 -6.61 -14.85 19.80
N ILE A 111 -7.25 -14.73 18.64
CA ILE A 111 -6.87 -15.47 17.44
C ILE A 111 -6.47 -14.52 16.32
N GLY A 112 -5.34 -14.80 15.68
CA GLY A 112 -4.87 -14.13 14.48
C GLY A 112 -4.98 -15.05 13.27
N ILE A 113 -5.69 -14.62 12.24
CA ILE A 113 -5.91 -15.41 11.02
C ILE A 113 -5.58 -14.59 9.76
N ARG A 114 -5.49 -15.26 8.61
CA ARG A 114 -5.45 -14.61 7.30
C ARG A 114 -6.70 -15.04 6.50
N SER A 115 -6.56 -15.36 5.21
CA SER A 115 -7.70 -15.57 4.31
C SER A 115 -8.26 -17.00 4.28
N LYS A 116 -7.47 -18.00 4.70
CA LYS A 116 -7.82 -19.42 4.56
C LYS A 116 -8.60 -19.96 5.76
N THR A 117 -8.24 -19.56 6.98
CA THR A 117 -8.93 -20.04 8.19
C THR A 117 -10.34 -19.46 8.23
N LYS A 118 -11.36 -20.31 8.34
CA LYS A 118 -12.76 -19.91 8.42
C LYS A 118 -13.23 -19.95 9.88
N LEU A 119 -13.67 -18.81 10.41
CA LEU A 119 -14.30 -18.72 11.73
C LEU A 119 -15.81 -18.77 11.55
N THR A 120 -16.32 -19.99 11.43
CA THR A 120 -17.74 -20.29 11.34
C THR A 120 -18.41 -20.15 12.70
N LYS A 121 -19.75 -20.08 12.70
CA LYS A 121 -20.58 -20.16 13.91
C LYS A 121 -20.15 -21.31 14.85
N ARG A 122 -19.91 -22.51 14.31
CA ARG A 122 -19.48 -23.69 15.08
C ARG A 122 -18.14 -23.48 15.79
N VAL A 123 -17.17 -22.88 15.10
CA VAL A 123 -15.84 -22.57 15.67
C VAL A 123 -15.96 -21.53 16.78
N LEU A 124 -16.73 -20.48 16.53
CA LEU A 124 -16.96 -19.40 17.51
C LEU A 124 -17.76 -19.91 18.71
N ASP A 125 -18.67 -20.87 18.53
CA ASP A 125 -19.43 -21.51 19.61
C ASP A 125 -18.55 -22.30 20.57
N ALA A 126 -17.53 -22.99 20.05
CA ALA A 126 -16.56 -23.72 20.85
C ALA A 126 -15.52 -22.84 21.57
N ALA A 127 -15.43 -21.55 21.22
CA ALA A 127 -14.48 -20.62 21.81
C ALA A 127 -15.04 -20.02 23.12
N GLU A 128 -14.61 -20.55 24.27
CA GLU A 128 -15.13 -20.15 25.59
C GLU A 128 -14.51 -18.84 26.11
N LYS A 129 -13.25 -18.57 25.75
CA LYS A 129 -12.46 -17.44 26.30
C LYS A 129 -12.08 -16.39 25.27
N LEU A 130 -12.50 -16.57 24.01
CA LEU A 130 -12.10 -15.71 22.91
C LEU A 130 -12.74 -14.34 23.06
N GLY A 131 -11.92 -13.29 23.18
CA GLY A 131 -12.39 -11.91 23.22
C GLY A 131 -12.05 -11.11 21.96
N VAL A 132 -11.03 -11.53 21.20
CA VAL A 132 -10.49 -10.77 20.07
C VAL A 132 -10.12 -11.65 18.90
N ILE A 133 -10.54 -11.24 17.70
CA ILE A 133 -10.13 -11.81 16.41
C ILE A 133 -9.35 -10.75 15.65
N GLY A 134 -8.10 -11.05 15.27
CA GLY A 134 -7.26 -10.25 14.41
C GLY A 134 -7.16 -10.85 13.01
N CYS A 135 -7.77 -10.21 12.02
CA CYS A 135 -7.58 -10.54 10.62
C CYS A 135 -6.31 -9.83 10.12
N PHE A 136 -5.22 -10.58 9.92
CA PHE A 136 -3.97 -10.11 9.32
C PHE A 136 -4.10 -10.02 7.78
N CYS A 137 -5.21 -9.45 7.33
CA CYS A 137 -5.58 -9.20 5.95
C CYS A 137 -6.61 -8.06 5.88
N ILE A 138 -6.88 -7.56 4.68
CA ILE A 138 -7.86 -6.50 4.45
C ILE A 138 -9.29 -7.04 4.65
N GLY A 139 -9.60 -8.18 4.04
CA GLY A 139 -10.94 -8.77 4.09
C GLY A 139 -11.23 -9.49 5.40
N THR A 140 -12.51 -9.51 5.76
CA THR A 140 -13.06 -10.22 6.92
C THR A 140 -14.07 -11.31 6.52
N ASN A 141 -14.18 -11.63 5.23
CA ASN A 141 -15.16 -12.56 4.64
C ASN A 141 -15.09 -13.98 5.24
N GLN A 142 -13.95 -14.33 5.84
CA GLN A 142 -13.68 -15.59 6.49
C GLN A 142 -14.20 -15.67 7.94
N VAL A 143 -14.72 -14.56 8.48
CA VAL A 143 -15.24 -14.47 9.84
C VAL A 143 -16.74 -14.21 9.79
N ASP A 144 -17.51 -14.98 10.54
CA ASP A 144 -18.91 -14.69 10.80
C ASP A 144 -19.03 -13.49 11.75
N LEU A 145 -19.12 -12.28 11.17
CA LEU A 145 -19.10 -11.02 11.91
C LEU A 145 -20.34 -10.85 12.80
N GLU A 146 -21.51 -11.27 12.32
CA GLU A 146 -22.76 -11.17 13.08
C GLU A 146 -22.72 -12.06 14.32
N HIS A 147 -22.27 -13.31 14.15
CA HIS A 147 -22.17 -14.24 15.26
C HIS A 147 -21.07 -13.83 16.25
N ALA A 148 -19.92 -13.36 15.76
CA ALA A 148 -18.86 -12.82 16.61
C ALA A 148 -19.35 -11.64 17.46
N ALA A 149 -20.11 -10.71 16.85
CA ALA A 149 -20.70 -9.58 17.55
C ALA A 149 -21.72 -10.03 18.62
N SER A 150 -22.56 -11.03 18.32
CA SER A 150 -23.54 -11.57 19.28
C SER A 150 -22.90 -12.15 20.55
N LYS A 151 -21.65 -12.65 20.43
CA LYS A 151 -20.85 -13.18 21.53
C LYS A 151 -19.97 -12.13 22.24
N GLY A 152 -19.99 -10.87 21.79
CA GLY A 152 -19.14 -9.82 22.33
C GLY A 152 -17.66 -9.94 21.94
N ILE A 153 -17.37 -10.59 20.81
CA ILE A 153 -16.01 -10.79 20.31
C ILE A 153 -15.65 -9.65 19.35
N ALA A 154 -14.58 -8.92 19.66
CA ALA A 154 -14.12 -7.82 18.80
C ALA A 154 -13.32 -8.35 17.60
N VAL A 155 -13.63 -7.87 16.40
CA VAL A 155 -12.92 -8.22 15.16
C VAL A 155 -12.14 -7.01 14.66
N PHE A 156 -10.83 -7.18 14.48
CA PHE A 156 -9.93 -6.20 13.89
C PHE A 156 -9.42 -6.70 12.55
N ASN A 157 -9.15 -5.79 11.62
CA ASN A 157 -8.47 -6.08 10.37
C ASN A 157 -7.35 -5.05 10.10
N SER A 158 -6.60 -5.25 9.01
CA SER A 158 -5.59 -4.30 8.56
C SER A 158 -5.95 -3.78 7.17
N PRO A 159 -6.87 -2.80 7.07
CA PRO A 159 -7.45 -2.38 5.79
C PRO A 159 -6.46 -1.62 4.88
N PHE A 160 -5.36 -1.10 5.43
CA PHE A 160 -4.45 -0.18 4.71
C PHE A 160 -3.01 -0.70 4.54
N SER A 161 -2.68 -1.89 5.08
CA SER A 161 -1.29 -2.40 5.02
C SER A 161 -0.82 -2.73 3.61
N ASN A 162 -1.74 -2.99 2.68
CA ASN A 162 -1.39 -3.42 1.32
C ASN A 162 -1.59 -2.31 0.28
N SER A 163 -1.99 -1.10 0.70
CA SER A 163 -2.34 -0.03 -0.24
C SER A 163 -1.20 0.30 -1.19
N ARG A 164 0.03 0.36 -0.65
CA ARG A 164 1.23 0.64 -1.43
C ARG A 164 1.57 -0.48 -2.41
N SER A 165 1.49 -1.72 -1.96
CA SER A 165 1.80 -2.90 -2.79
C SER A 165 0.86 -3.00 -3.98
N VAL A 166 -0.44 -2.73 -3.80
CA VAL A 166 -1.41 -2.73 -4.91
C VAL A 166 -1.14 -1.57 -5.86
N ALA A 167 -0.84 -0.36 -5.36
CA ALA A 167 -0.50 0.78 -6.21
C ALA A 167 0.75 0.50 -7.08
N GLU A 168 1.77 -0.14 -6.51
CA GLU A 168 2.98 -0.53 -7.27
C GLU A 168 2.69 -1.62 -8.31
N LEU A 169 1.85 -2.61 -7.98
CA LEU A 169 1.41 -3.63 -8.92
C LEU A 169 0.68 -3.00 -10.12
N VAL A 170 -0.28 -2.10 -9.88
CA VAL A 170 -1.04 -1.46 -10.97
C VAL A 170 -0.14 -0.61 -11.87
N ILE A 171 0.82 0.13 -11.31
CA ILE A 171 1.81 0.85 -12.13
C ILE A 171 2.62 -0.10 -13.00
N ALA A 172 3.07 -1.24 -12.46
CA ALA A 172 3.76 -2.25 -13.24
C ALA A 172 2.86 -2.78 -14.36
N GLU A 173 1.62 -3.14 -14.07
CA GLU A 173 0.65 -3.63 -15.06
C GLU A 173 0.37 -2.61 -16.17
N ILE A 174 0.24 -1.30 -15.85
CA ILE A 174 0.10 -0.23 -16.84
C ILE A 174 1.29 -0.25 -17.81
N VAL A 175 2.52 -0.33 -17.31
CA VAL A 175 3.72 -0.38 -18.15
C VAL A 175 3.77 -1.68 -18.97
N LEU A 176 3.45 -2.82 -18.36
CA LEU A 176 3.45 -4.13 -19.01
C LEU A 176 2.45 -4.21 -20.16
N LEU A 177 1.22 -3.73 -19.94
CA LEU A 177 0.15 -3.68 -20.93
C LEU A 177 0.52 -2.73 -22.07
N SER A 178 1.00 -1.52 -21.74
CA SER A 178 1.41 -0.52 -22.73
C SER A 178 2.53 -1.00 -23.66
N ARG A 179 3.32 -1.98 -23.22
CA ARG A 179 4.48 -2.51 -23.95
C ARG A 179 4.29 -3.95 -24.44
N GLN A 180 3.09 -4.53 -24.25
CA GLN A 180 2.75 -5.92 -24.61
C GLN A 180 3.76 -6.95 -24.07
N LEU A 181 4.35 -6.69 -22.88
CA LEU A 181 5.46 -7.52 -22.40
C LEU A 181 5.01 -8.97 -22.15
N GLY A 182 3.77 -9.18 -21.70
CA GLY A 182 3.22 -10.53 -21.49
C GLY A 182 3.22 -11.38 -22.76
N ASP A 183 2.77 -10.81 -23.88
CA ASP A 183 2.74 -11.49 -25.18
C ASP A 183 4.14 -11.77 -25.70
N ARG A 184 5.02 -10.74 -25.68
CA ARG A 184 6.42 -10.91 -26.12
C ARG A 184 7.15 -11.95 -25.28
N ASN A 185 6.91 -11.96 -23.96
CA ASN A 185 7.51 -12.93 -23.05
C ASN A 185 7.06 -14.35 -23.39
N LYS A 186 5.75 -14.55 -23.65
CA LYS A 186 5.20 -15.85 -24.03
C LYS A 186 5.77 -16.35 -25.36
N GLU A 187 5.85 -15.49 -26.38
CA GLU A 187 6.46 -15.80 -27.68
C GLU A 187 7.93 -16.23 -27.52
N MET A 188 8.70 -15.49 -26.72
CA MET A 188 10.11 -15.80 -26.45
C MET A 188 10.31 -17.16 -25.77
N HIS A 189 9.46 -17.50 -24.79
CA HIS A 189 9.47 -18.82 -24.17
C HIS A 189 9.13 -19.97 -25.14
N GLN A 190 8.47 -19.65 -26.26
CA GLN A 190 8.18 -20.58 -27.35
C GLN A 190 9.25 -20.58 -28.45
N GLY A 191 10.34 -19.83 -28.26
CA GLY A 191 11.42 -19.70 -29.25
C GLY A 191 11.11 -18.74 -30.40
N ILE A 192 10.02 -17.95 -30.30
CA ILE A 192 9.60 -16.99 -31.32
C ILE A 192 10.16 -15.61 -30.96
N TRP A 193 11.00 -15.06 -31.85
CA TRP A 193 11.51 -13.69 -31.73
C TRP A 193 10.67 -12.73 -32.59
N SER A 194 9.82 -11.91 -31.95
CA SER A 194 9.01 -10.90 -32.64
C SER A 194 9.33 -9.50 -32.13
N LYS A 195 10.13 -8.76 -32.91
CA LYS A 195 10.48 -7.37 -32.65
C LYS A 195 9.48 -6.44 -33.36
N VAL A 196 8.34 -6.21 -32.73
CA VAL A 196 7.29 -5.32 -33.22
C VAL A 196 7.05 -4.18 -32.23
N SER A 197 6.76 -2.98 -32.75
CA SER A 197 6.39 -1.79 -31.97
C SER A 197 4.94 -1.36 -32.20
N ALA A 198 4.20 -2.07 -33.06
CA ALA A 198 2.79 -1.79 -33.29
C ALA A 198 2.00 -1.93 -31.99
N ASN A 199 1.13 -0.96 -31.71
CA ASN A 199 0.33 -0.88 -30.48
C ASN A 199 1.16 -0.90 -29.17
N CYS A 200 2.43 -0.46 -29.22
CA CYS A 200 3.25 -0.22 -28.05
C CYS A 200 3.36 1.28 -27.80
N TYR A 201 3.08 1.71 -26.57
CA TYR A 201 3.05 3.13 -26.22
C TYR A 201 3.95 3.43 -25.02
N GLU A 202 4.46 4.66 -24.98
CA GLU A 202 4.94 5.25 -23.75
C GLU A 202 3.73 5.72 -22.93
N ILE A 203 3.81 5.53 -21.61
CA ILE A 203 2.71 5.91 -20.69
C ILE A 203 2.71 7.42 -20.40
N ARG A 204 3.83 8.11 -20.66
CA ARG A 204 3.93 9.56 -20.48
C ARG A 204 2.93 10.27 -21.39
N GLY A 205 2.15 11.19 -20.83
CA GLY A 205 1.10 11.93 -21.52
C GLY A 205 -0.20 11.15 -21.72
N LYS A 206 -0.27 9.87 -21.34
CA LYS A 206 -1.51 9.08 -21.35
C LYS A 206 -2.39 9.45 -20.16
N THR A 207 -3.69 9.23 -20.31
CA THR A 207 -4.67 9.49 -19.26
C THR A 207 -4.96 8.20 -18.47
N LEU A 208 -4.72 8.23 -17.17
CA LEU A 208 -5.16 7.21 -16.22
C LEU A 208 -6.48 7.64 -15.59
N GLY A 209 -7.52 6.83 -15.77
CA GLY A 209 -8.80 6.94 -15.08
C GLY A 209 -8.86 6.02 -13.87
N ILE A 210 -9.02 6.58 -12.68
CA ILE A 210 -9.14 5.84 -11.43
C ILE A 210 -10.60 5.83 -10.95
N VAL A 211 -11.21 4.65 -10.86
CA VAL A 211 -12.55 4.48 -10.29
C VAL A 211 -12.41 4.07 -8.83
N GLY A 212 -12.78 4.96 -7.91
CA GLY A 212 -12.56 4.83 -6.47
C GLY A 212 -11.26 5.52 -6.04
N TYR A 213 -11.38 6.71 -5.44
CA TYR A 213 -10.25 7.56 -5.04
C TYR A 213 -9.95 7.47 -3.53
N GLY A 214 -10.02 6.25 -3.00
CA GLY A 214 -9.66 5.96 -1.61
C GLY A 214 -8.14 5.87 -1.38
N HIS A 215 -7.74 5.05 -0.40
CA HIS A 215 -6.33 4.90 -0.02
C HIS A 215 -5.42 4.40 -1.15
N ILE A 216 -5.89 3.44 -1.97
CA ILE A 216 -5.11 2.91 -3.10
C ILE A 216 -5.12 3.92 -4.25
N GLY A 217 -6.29 4.41 -4.65
CA GLY A 217 -6.43 5.34 -5.78
C GLY A 217 -5.61 6.63 -5.61
N SER A 218 -5.61 7.22 -4.41
CA SER A 218 -4.82 8.43 -4.11
C SER A 218 -3.31 8.19 -4.11
N GLN A 219 -2.84 7.04 -3.61
CA GLN A 219 -1.42 6.68 -3.71
C GLN A 219 -1.00 6.40 -5.16
N LEU A 220 -1.87 5.73 -5.91
CA LEU A 220 -1.65 5.45 -7.32
C LEU A 220 -1.59 6.73 -8.14
N SER A 221 -2.43 7.73 -7.87
CA SER A 221 -2.41 8.99 -8.63
C SER A 221 -1.06 9.70 -8.50
N VAL A 222 -0.49 9.74 -7.28
CA VAL A 222 0.82 10.37 -7.06
C VAL A 222 1.91 9.64 -7.85
N LEU A 223 1.88 8.31 -7.89
CA LEU A 223 2.82 7.51 -8.67
C LEU A 223 2.64 7.73 -10.17
N ALA A 224 1.42 7.69 -10.68
CA ALA A 224 1.12 7.87 -12.09
C ALA A 224 1.54 9.27 -12.58
N GLU A 225 1.28 10.31 -11.79
CA GLU A 225 1.73 11.68 -12.08
C GLU A 225 3.26 11.79 -12.12
N SER A 226 3.96 11.11 -11.21
CA SER A 226 5.43 11.07 -11.22
C SER A 226 6.01 10.44 -12.49
N MET A 227 5.24 9.57 -13.16
CA MET A 227 5.59 8.98 -14.46
C MET A 227 5.09 9.82 -15.65
N GLY A 228 4.52 11.00 -15.39
CA GLY A 228 4.04 11.94 -16.40
C GLY A 228 2.70 11.56 -17.02
N MET A 229 1.87 10.75 -16.35
CA MET A 229 0.49 10.49 -16.77
C MET A 229 -0.44 11.63 -16.33
N ARG A 230 -1.51 11.85 -17.09
CA ARG A 230 -2.64 12.70 -16.67
C ARG A 230 -3.61 11.84 -15.86
N VAL A 231 -3.96 12.25 -14.63
CA VAL A 231 -4.83 11.44 -13.77
C VAL A 231 -6.22 12.07 -13.65
N LEU A 232 -7.23 11.28 -14.02
CA LEU A 232 -8.64 11.55 -13.76
C LEU A 232 -9.14 10.52 -12.75
N PHE A 233 -10.07 10.92 -11.87
CA PHE A 233 -10.72 9.97 -10.98
C PHE A 233 -12.21 10.22 -10.85
N TYR A 234 -12.95 9.15 -10.60
CA TYR A 234 -14.35 9.17 -10.26
C TYR A 234 -14.54 8.51 -8.90
N ASP A 235 -15.26 9.19 -8.02
CA ASP A 235 -15.70 8.67 -6.73
C ASP A 235 -17.10 9.22 -6.46
N VAL A 236 -17.93 8.45 -5.74
CA VAL A 236 -19.28 8.85 -5.35
C VAL A 236 -19.24 9.98 -4.32
N VAL A 237 -18.14 10.11 -3.59
CA VAL A 237 -17.90 11.18 -2.63
C VAL A 237 -17.02 12.27 -3.28
N PRO A 238 -17.33 13.56 -3.09
CA PRO A 238 -16.40 14.62 -3.45
C PRO A 238 -15.15 14.52 -2.56
N LEU A 239 -14.00 14.29 -3.18
CA LEU A 239 -12.73 14.08 -2.49
C LEU A 239 -11.73 15.14 -2.94
N MET A 240 -10.84 15.54 -2.02
CA MET A 240 -9.78 16.48 -2.36
C MET A 240 -8.75 15.77 -3.26
N PRO A 241 -8.50 16.28 -4.48
CA PRO A 241 -7.48 15.72 -5.35
C PRO A 241 -6.08 15.91 -4.76
N LEU A 242 -5.20 14.94 -4.99
CA LEU A 242 -3.76 15.10 -4.73
C LEU A 242 -3.04 15.49 -6.02
N GLY A 243 -2.09 16.42 -5.92
CA GLY A 243 -1.27 16.84 -7.06
C GLY A 243 -2.09 17.53 -8.14
N THR A 244 -1.98 17.02 -9.37
CA THR A 244 -2.70 17.55 -10.55
C THR A 244 -3.94 16.73 -10.92
N SER A 245 -4.30 15.75 -10.09
CA SER A 245 -5.40 14.84 -10.36
C SER A 245 -6.73 15.59 -10.38
N LYS A 246 -7.65 15.15 -11.22
CA LYS A 246 -8.93 15.82 -11.39
C LYS A 246 -10.09 14.87 -11.16
N GLN A 247 -11.00 15.24 -10.26
CA GLN A 247 -12.27 14.54 -10.11
C GLN A 247 -13.16 14.84 -11.32
N VAL A 248 -13.76 13.81 -11.91
CA VAL A 248 -14.83 13.94 -12.89
C VAL A 248 -16.18 13.67 -12.23
N HIS A 249 -17.25 14.22 -12.83
CA HIS A 249 -18.59 14.16 -12.25
C HIS A 249 -19.30 12.83 -12.50
N THR A 250 -19.02 12.17 -13.62
CA THR A 250 -19.64 10.90 -13.98
C THR A 250 -18.61 9.83 -14.33
N LEU A 251 -18.99 8.57 -14.15
CA LEU A 251 -18.17 7.44 -14.59
C LEU A 251 -17.95 7.48 -16.12
N SER A 252 -18.97 7.90 -16.88
CA SER A 252 -18.88 7.98 -18.34
C SER A 252 -17.82 8.97 -18.82
N ASP A 253 -17.71 10.14 -18.17
CA ASP A 253 -16.66 11.13 -18.47
C ASP A 253 -15.26 10.52 -18.26
N LEU A 254 -15.10 9.70 -17.21
CA LEU A 254 -13.83 9.00 -16.96
C LEU A 254 -13.51 7.99 -18.05
N LEU A 255 -14.48 7.12 -18.38
CA LEU A 255 -14.27 6.01 -19.32
C LEU A 255 -13.97 6.51 -20.73
N THR A 256 -14.63 7.59 -21.16
CA THR A 256 -14.45 8.18 -22.50
C THR A 256 -13.12 8.92 -22.65
N GLU A 257 -12.55 9.45 -21.55
CA GLU A 257 -11.27 10.17 -21.57
C GLU A 257 -10.04 9.32 -21.23
N ALA A 258 -10.19 8.20 -20.52
CA ALA A 258 -9.07 7.42 -20.02
C ALA A 258 -8.48 6.47 -21.08
N ASP A 259 -7.15 6.42 -21.17
CA ASP A 259 -6.43 5.42 -21.97
C ASP A 259 -6.19 4.13 -21.15
N PHE A 260 -6.04 4.28 -19.83
CA PHE A 260 -5.99 3.19 -18.85
C PHE A 260 -7.07 3.44 -17.80
N VAL A 261 -7.91 2.45 -17.53
CA VAL A 261 -8.91 2.50 -16.45
C VAL A 261 -8.53 1.49 -15.38
N THR A 262 -8.52 1.92 -14.13
CA THR A 262 -8.24 1.05 -12.97
C THR A 262 -9.32 1.16 -11.92
N LEU A 263 -9.64 0.03 -11.28
CA LEU A 263 -10.75 -0.11 -10.33
C LEU A 263 -10.20 -0.32 -8.91
N HIS A 264 -10.66 0.53 -7.98
CA HIS A 264 -10.30 0.53 -6.57
C HIS A 264 -11.52 0.77 -5.67
N VAL A 265 -12.61 0.08 -5.97
CA VAL A 265 -13.88 0.17 -5.23
C VAL A 265 -14.11 -1.04 -4.30
N PRO A 266 -14.86 -0.89 -3.20
CA PRO A 266 -15.29 -2.01 -2.37
C PRO A 266 -16.30 -2.91 -3.10
N GLU A 267 -16.54 -4.11 -2.57
CA GLU A 267 -17.64 -4.98 -3.01
C GLU A 267 -18.91 -4.58 -2.27
N THR A 268 -19.88 -4.05 -3.02
CA THR A 268 -21.20 -3.62 -2.56
C THR A 268 -22.22 -3.97 -3.65
N GLU A 269 -23.52 -3.92 -3.34
CA GLU A 269 -24.54 -4.15 -4.36
C GLU A 269 -24.47 -3.12 -5.50
N ASP A 270 -24.06 -1.88 -5.21
CA ASP A 270 -23.93 -0.80 -6.21
C ASP A 270 -22.71 -0.97 -7.12
N THR A 271 -21.64 -1.61 -6.64
CA THR A 271 -20.38 -1.80 -7.38
C THR A 271 -20.30 -3.16 -8.07
N LYS A 272 -21.19 -4.08 -7.73
CA LYS A 272 -21.26 -5.41 -8.32
C LYS A 272 -21.63 -5.32 -9.79
N ASN A 273 -20.79 -5.88 -10.65
CA ASN A 273 -20.94 -5.90 -12.10
C ASN A 273 -21.09 -4.50 -12.72
N MET A 274 -20.62 -3.45 -12.05
CA MET A 274 -20.73 -2.07 -12.51
C MET A 274 -19.97 -1.80 -13.82
N ILE A 275 -18.95 -2.61 -14.13
CA ILE A 275 -18.28 -2.60 -15.43
C ILE A 275 -18.84 -3.75 -16.27
N GLY A 276 -19.91 -3.47 -17.01
CA GLY A 276 -20.57 -4.38 -17.93
C GLY A 276 -20.28 -4.04 -19.40
N GLU A 277 -21.07 -4.61 -20.31
CA GLU A 277 -20.93 -4.37 -21.75
C GLU A 277 -21.14 -2.89 -22.12
N HIS A 278 -22.06 -2.20 -21.44
CA HIS A 278 -22.32 -0.79 -21.70
C HIS A 278 -21.10 0.08 -21.37
N GLU A 279 -20.53 -0.09 -20.18
CA GLU A 279 -19.38 0.70 -19.71
C GLU A 279 -18.13 0.36 -20.51
N LEU A 280 -17.90 -0.92 -20.82
CA LEU A 280 -16.78 -1.34 -21.65
C LEU A 280 -16.82 -0.70 -23.05
N ASN A 281 -18.01 -0.54 -23.64
CA ASN A 281 -18.18 0.11 -24.95
C ASN A 281 -18.02 1.64 -24.90
N GLN A 282 -18.12 2.26 -23.72
CA GLN A 282 -17.84 3.70 -23.55
C GLN A 282 -16.33 3.97 -23.43
N MET A 283 -15.53 2.96 -23.12
CA MET A 283 -14.09 3.10 -23.06
C MET A 283 -13.53 3.44 -24.45
N LYS A 284 -12.38 4.11 -24.48
CA LYS A 284 -11.71 4.39 -25.76
C LYS A 284 -11.33 3.10 -26.47
N GLN A 285 -11.47 3.08 -27.79
CA GLN A 285 -10.92 2.02 -28.62
C GLN A 285 -9.39 1.89 -28.40
N GLY A 286 -8.93 0.68 -28.07
CA GLY A 286 -7.53 0.39 -27.75
C GLY A 286 -7.11 0.74 -26.33
N SER A 287 -8.04 1.12 -25.44
CA SER A 287 -7.76 1.36 -24.02
C SER A 287 -7.54 0.06 -23.25
N PHE A 288 -7.10 0.20 -22.00
CA PHE A 288 -6.78 -0.91 -21.12
C PHE A 288 -7.61 -0.86 -19.83
N LEU A 289 -8.03 -2.02 -19.33
CA LEU A 289 -8.74 -2.15 -18.05
C LEU A 289 -7.91 -2.93 -17.03
N ILE A 290 -7.81 -2.42 -15.81
CA ILE A 290 -7.08 -3.05 -14.71
C ILE A 290 -8.02 -3.25 -13.53
N ASN A 291 -8.14 -4.48 -13.04
CA ASN A 291 -8.90 -4.80 -11.84
C ASN A 291 -8.04 -5.50 -10.80
N ALA A 292 -7.64 -4.73 -9.78
CA ALA A 292 -6.98 -5.20 -8.57
C ALA A 292 -7.82 -4.88 -7.31
N SER A 293 -9.14 -4.79 -7.47
CA SER A 293 -10.08 -4.49 -6.37
C SER A 293 -10.81 -5.74 -5.88
N ARG A 294 -11.95 -6.07 -6.50
CA ARG A 294 -12.79 -7.23 -6.19
C ARG A 294 -13.20 -7.95 -7.46
N GLY A 295 -13.34 -9.27 -7.37
CA GLY A 295 -13.65 -10.13 -8.52
C GLY A 295 -15.04 -9.93 -9.09
N THR A 296 -15.95 -9.33 -8.32
CA THR A 296 -17.37 -9.13 -8.66
C THR A 296 -17.65 -7.80 -9.36
N ILE A 297 -16.66 -6.92 -9.53
CA ILE A 297 -16.85 -5.57 -10.07
C ILE A 297 -17.02 -5.58 -11.60
N VAL A 298 -16.32 -6.49 -12.28
CA VAL A 298 -16.28 -6.57 -13.74
C VAL A 298 -17.04 -7.81 -14.22
N GLN A 299 -17.91 -7.62 -15.21
CA GLN A 299 -18.56 -8.73 -15.90
C GLN A 299 -17.56 -9.45 -16.82
N ILE A 300 -16.95 -10.53 -16.33
CA ILE A 300 -15.90 -11.28 -17.04
C ILE A 300 -16.30 -11.70 -18.48
N PRO A 301 -17.54 -12.17 -18.76
CA PRO A 301 -17.94 -12.50 -20.12
C PRO A 301 -17.91 -11.28 -21.07
N ALA A 302 -18.32 -10.11 -20.59
CA ALA A 302 -18.32 -8.87 -21.35
C ALA A 302 -16.88 -8.38 -21.60
N LEU A 303 -16.02 -8.45 -20.57
CA LEU A 303 -14.59 -8.13 -20.70
C LEU A 303 -13.92 -9.02 -21.76
N ALA A 304 -14.19 -10.33 -21.73
CA ALA A 304 -13.65 -11.26 -22.70
C ALA A 304 -14.15 -10.98 -24.14
N LYS A 305 -15.40 -10.53 -24.30
CA LYS A 305 -15.94 -10.09 -25.59
C LYS A 305 -15.22 -8.83 -26.10
N ALA A 306 -15.03 -7.83 -25.24
CA ALA A 306 -14.33 -6.58 -25.57
C ALA A 306 -12.88 -6.84 -26.01
N LEU A 307 -12.16 -7.72 -25.29
CA LEU A 307 -10.81 -8.14 -25.66
C LEU A 307 -10.75 -8.90 -26.99
N ARG A 308 -11.66 -9.87 -27.22
CA ARG A 308 -11.71 -10.61 -28.50
C ARG A 308 -12.06 -9.73 -29.69
N SER A 309 -12.89 -8.71 -29.49
CA SER A 309 -13.23 -7.74 -30.54
C SER A 309 -12.10 -6.76 -30.86
N GLY A 310 -11.07 -6.68 -30.01
CA GLY A 310 -10.01 -5.69 -30.09
C GLY A 310 -10.43 -4.29 -29.64
N HIS A 311 -11.64 -4.12 -29.09
CA HIS A 311 -12.09 -2.85 -28.51
C HIS A 311 -11.18 -2.42 -27.36
N LEU A 312 -10.80 -3.35 -26.50
CA LEU A 312 -9.74 -3.14 -25.51
C LEU A 312 -8.41 -3.68 -26.04
N GLY A 313 -7.34 -2.90 -25.86
CA GLY A 313 -5.97 -3.30 -26.20
C GLY A 313 -5.39 -4.34 -25.24
N GLY A 314 -5.98 -4.48 -24.05
CA GLY A 314 -5.58 -5.48 -23.06
C GLY A 314 -6.26 -5.26 -21.72
N ALA A 315 -6.11 -6.22 -20.81
CA ALA A 315 -6.57 -6.08 -19.43
C ALA A 315 -5.64 -6.81 -18.46
N ALA A 316 -5.53 -6.31 -17.23
CA ALA A 316 -4.91 -7.00 -16.12
C ALA A 316 -5.96 -7.26 -15.03
N VAL A 317 -6.05 -8.50 -14.58
CA VAL A 317 -7.09 -8.95 -13.63
C VAL A 317 -6.41 -9.82 -12.57
N ASP A 318 -6.30 -9.28 -11.36
CA ASP A 318 -5.72 -9.98 -10.20
C ASP A 318 -6.80 -10.77 -9.43
N VAL A 319 -8.05 -10.34 -9.52
CA VAL A 319 -9.18 -10.85 -8.74
C VAL A 319 -10.30 -11.38 -9.63
N PHE A 320 -10.91 -12.50 -9.23
CA PHE A 320 -11.93 -13.20 -10.03
C PHE A 320 -13.19 -13.50 -9.20
N PRO A 321 -14.39 -13.61 -9.82
CA PRO A 321 -15.61 -13.99 -9.08
C PRO A 321 -15.48 -15.31 -8.33
N LYS A 322 -14.65 -16.22 -8.85
CA LYS A 322 -14.33 -17.51 -8.23
C LYS A 322 -12.82 -17.71 -8.27
N GLU A 323 -12.20 -17.70 -7.10
CA GLU A 323 -10.75 -17.87 -6.93
C GLU A 323 -10.40 -19.31 -6.48
N PRO A 324 -9.22 -19.84 -6.85
CA PRO A 324 -8.77 -21.15 -6.40
C PRO A 324 -8.55 -21.18 -4.88
N ALA A 325 -9.01 -22.24 -4.22
CA ALA A 325 -8.81 -22.41 -2.77
C ALA A 325 -7.34 -22.73 -2.40
N ALA A 326 -6.56 -23.23 -3.35
CA ALA A 326 -5.17 -23.62 -3.15
C ALA A 326 -4.34 -23.47 -4.44
N ASN A 327 -3.03 -23.33 -4.27
CA ASN A 327 -2.06 -23.31 -5.36
C ASN A 327 -2.04 -24.71 -6.02
N GLY A 328 -2.10 -24.77 -7.34
CA GLY A 328 -2.08 -26.03 -8.08
C GLY A 328 -2.49 -25.85 -9.54
N LYS A 329 -2.68 -26.95 -10.26
CA LYS A 329 -3.14 -26.98 -11.66
C LYS A 329 -4.64 -26.67 -11.79
N PHE A 330 -5.13 -25.68 -11.06
CA PHE A 330 -6.53 -25.26 -11.10
C PHE A 330 -6.62 -23.92 -11.82
N PHE A 331 -6.56 -23.98 -13.15
CA PHE A 331 -7.15 -23.07 -14.13
C PHE A 331 -6.81 -23.58 -15.55
#